data_AF-A0A536PHE7-F1
#
_entry.id   AF-A0A536PHE7-F1
#
_cell.length_a   1.000
_cell.length_b   1.000
_cell.length_c   1.000
_cell.angle_alpha   90.00
_cell.angle_beta   90.00
_cell.angle_gamma   90.00
#
_symmetry.space_group_name_H-M   'P 1'
#
loop_
_entity.id
_entity.type
_entity.pdbx_description
1 polymer ?
#
loop_
_entity_poly.entity_id
_entity_poly.type
_entity_poly.pdbx_seq_one_letter_code
_entity_poly.pdbx_strand_id
1 'polypeptide(L)'
;MVNPLSLRHFYLRNKRKVIPVIGILALAIVGVVVTDSLLASARQTAYATFSSYQKLILVAPRATRDQDLANPLQQSLAQLKEVQAGVDALAGDQGISAYYASLSALPLELRARVPALDQLQRDAGNSRYYAARLRGDLTPLAQLITRVQRLQAEEQAFSRLADRLAQNPRDPAALISYLQNHQTWLRSLLPDISQLGQLQAAVTNASADLQGLQRSLEAANRDAASLNARSFSLPPIPPPPPSPEAQLRQFQASLDRLGQTLSSFEAPQADIDKLVAASRQIAGTDFAQADAYSNLNVNMLAGNAQFDLYGVSGSGMQQLLGLYGDRLKAGRLPRQTASEIALSEEVARSKGVGIGGQVGNSFDELDRLPDAFTVVGILEGPARVGLIPFDYMTQHYLFERRYEGLVVAPLAGHELQVHQALEQLVAGKPFRLFDWPYIKAKIDSLIQNLDTINRFLILLVTIVLSLVVGLLNNLFFKQRMNEFGLLAAIGYARWRLIGRVAWESLGVTLAAWVVGLGLGIGILSWFNQSFIVPHGLLMNVFDWGLLLSHTLPIPLMVFIFGMGTVAWQLLRLDPISIIERRD
;
A
#
# COMPACT_ATOMS: atom_id res chain seq x y z
N MET A 1 -63.08 30.48 24.36
CA MET A 1 -63.44 29.67 23.17
C MET A 1 -62.15 29.34 22.43
N VAL A 2 -61.73 28.08 22.40
CA VAL A 2 -60.47 27.72 21.73
C VAL A 2 -60.70 27.67 20.23
N ASN A 3 -59.91 28.42 19.46
CA ASN A 3 -60.09 28.51 18.02
C ASN A 3 -59.96 27.11 17.39
N PRO A 4 -61.05 26.51 16.84
CA PRO A 4 -61.03 25.18 16.25
C PRO A 4 -60.16 25.12 14.98
N LEU A 5 -59.70 26.29 14.50
CA LEU A 5 -58.79 26.45 13.38
C LEU A 5 -57.31 26.56 13.81
N SER A 6 -56.99 26.48 15.12
CA SER A 6 -55.60 26.57 15.60
C SER A 6 -54.77 25.35 15.21
N LEU A 7 -53.51 25.58 14.80
CA LEU A 7 -52.53 24.54 14.45
C LEU A 7 -52.38 23.50 15.58
N ARG A 8 -52.39 23.94 16.84
CA ARG A 8 -52.31 23.05 18.01
C ARG A 8 -53.48 22.07 18.08
N HIS A 9 -54.69 22.48 17.73
CA HIS A 9 -55.86 21.58 17.73
C HIS A 9 -55.78 20.53 16.63
N PHE A 10 -55.27 20.89 15.45
CA PHE A 10 -55.04 19.94 14.36
C PHE A 10 -54.04 18.84 14.75
N TYR A 11 -52.87 19.23 15.27
CA TYR A 11 -51.84 18.26 15.68
C TYR A 11 -52.31 17.32 16.79
N LEU A 12 -53.02 17.84 17.79
CA LEU A 12 -53.52 17.06 18.92
C LEU A 12 -54.59 16.04 18.51
N ARG A 13 -55.46 16.39 17.54
CA ARG A 13 -56.53 15.52 17.04
C ARG A 13 -56.01 14.45 16.07
N ASN A 14 -54.95 14.74 15.32
CA ASN A 14 -54.43 13.88 14.25
C ASN A 14 -53.10 13.18 14.59
N LYS A 15 -52.73 13.08 15.87
CA LYS A 15 -51.45 12.48 16.32
C LYS A 15 -51.12 11.13 15.69
N ARG A 16 -52.11 10.22 15.60
CA ARG A 16 -51.95 8.87 15.01
C ARG A 16 -51.53 8.89 13.53
N LYS A 17 -51.79 9.99 12.82
CA LYS A 17 -51.45 10.16 11.40
C LYS A 17 -50.17 10.97 11.20
N VAL A 18 -49.92 11.97 12.06
CA VAL A 18 -48.78 12.88 11.95
C VAL A 18 -47.48 12.29 12.50
N ILE A 19 -47.54 11.57 13.62
CA ILE A 19 -46.34 11.01 14.27
C ILE A 19 -45.56 10.05 13.34
N PRO A 20 -46.21 9.12 12.60
CA PRO A 20 -45.49 8.26 11.67
C PRO A 20 -44.78 9.02 10.55
N VAL A 21 -45.39 10.09 10.02
CA VAL A 21 -44.79 10.92 8.97
C VAL A 21 -43.57 11.67 9.50
N ILE A 22 -43.68 12.25 10.69
CA ILE A 22 -42.55 12.90 11.38
C ILE A 22 -41.44 11.88 11.62
N GLY A 23 -41.77 10.66 12.07
CA GLY A 23 -40.81 9.59 12.32
C GLY A 23 -40.05 9.17 11.08
N ILE A 24 -40.74 8.93 9.95
CA ILE A 24 -40.10 8.53 8.68
C ILE A 24 -39.18 9.64 8.17
N LEU A 25 -39.64 10.90 8.17
CA LEU A 25 -38.84 12.04 7.74
C LEU A 25 -37.63 12.26 8.65
N ALA A 26 -37.83 12.21 9.98
CA ALA A 26 -36.75 12.36 10.94
C ALA A 26 -35.70 11.26 10.77
N LEU A 27 -36.10 10.00 10.60
CA LEU A 27 -35.19 8.88 10.39
C LEU A 27 -34.38 9.02 9.10
N ALA A 28 -35.01 9.48 8.03
CA ALA A 28 -34.28 9.71 6.78
C ALA A 28 -33.28 10.86 6.90
N ILE A 29 -33.64 11.93 7.63
CA ILE A 29 -32.73 13.04 7.92
C ILE A 29 -31.56 12.57 8.81
N VAL A 30 -31.81 11.70 9.80
CA VAL A 30 -30.74 11.03 10.57
C VAL A 30 -29.79 10.29 9.63
N GLY A 31 -30.31 9.52 8.67
CA GLY A 31 -29.48 8.79 7.70
C GLY A 31 -28.59 9.71 6.86
N VAL A 32 -29.12 10.83 6.38
CA VAL A 32 -28.34 11.85 5.64
C VAL A 32 -27.28 12.49 6.52
N VAL A 33 -27.65 12.92 7.72
CA VAL A 33 -26.73 13.52 8.71
C VAL A 33 -25.58 12.55 9.03
N VAL A 34 -25.88 11.28 9.27
CA VAL A 34 -24.88 10.25 9.56
C VAL A 34 -23.92 10.05 8.39
N THR A 35 -24.45 9.95 7.17
CA THR A 35 -23.64 9.72 5.96
C THR A 35 -22.73 10.91 5.66
N ASP A 36 -23.25 12.14 5.74
CA ASP A 36 -22.46 13.36 5.57
C ASP A 36 -21.36 13.49 6.62
N SER A 37 -21.69 13.26 7.89
CA SER A 37 -20.71 13.33 8.97
C SER A 37 -19.63 12.26 8.81
N LEU A 38 -19.97 11.04 8.40
CA LEU A 38 -18.96 10.00 8.13
C LEU A 38 -18.03 10.38 6.98
N LEU A 39 -18.56 10.94 5.89
CA LEU A 39 -17.75 11.38 4.75
C LEU A 39 -16.83 12.55 5.11
N ALA A 40 -17.34 13.54 5.84
CA ALA A 40 -16.55 14.68 6.33
C ALA A 40 -15.44 14.21 7.29
N SER A 41 -15.76 13.22 8.13
CA SER A 41 -14.82 12.64 9.09
C SER A 41 -13.73 11.81 8.42
N ALA A 42 -14.06 11.08 7.36
CA ALA A 42 -13.08 10.38 6.52
C ALA A 42 -12.10 11.38 5.88
N ARG A 43 -12.59 12.51 5.36
CA ARG A 43 -11.75 13.60 4.84
C ARG A 43 -10.78 14.13 5.87
N GLN A 44 -11.29 14.50 7.04
CA GLN A 44 -10.48 15.07 8.10
C GLN A 44 -9.45 14.06 8.63
N THR A 45 -9.85 12.79 8.79
CA THR A 45 -8.94 11.72 9.21
C THR A 45 -7.83 11.50 8.19
N ALA A 46 -8.14 11.52 6.88
CA ALA A 46 -7.15 11.42 5.82
C ALA A 46 -6.13 12.58 5.87
N TYR A 47 -6.61 13.84 5.95
CA TYR A 47 -5.70 14.99 6.07
C TYR A 47 -4.86 14.97 7.35
N ALA A 48 -5.44 14.55 8.47
CA ALA A 48 -4.71 14.44 9.73
C ALA A 48 -3.64 13.35 9.69
N THR A 49 -3.92 12.22 9.02
CA THR A 49 -2.96 11.11 8.90
C THR A 49 -1.73 11.50 8.08
N PHE A 50 -1.92 12.36 7.07
CA PHE A 50 -0.84 12.87 6.22
C PHE A 50 -0.46 14.33 6.54
N SER A 51 -0.75 14.79 7.76
CA SER A 51 -0.52 16.20 8.14
C SER A 51 0.96 16.58 8.14
N SER A 52 1.85 15.61 8.30
CA SER A 52 3.30 15.83 8.23
C SER A 52 3.71 16.47 6.89
N TYR A 53 3.16 16.03 5.76
CA TYR A 53 3.48 16.61 4.46
C TYR A 53 3.19 18.11 4.34
N GLN A 54 2.36 18.70 5.20
CA GLN A 54 2.04 20.14 5.17
C GLN A 54 3.27 21.04 5.35
N LYS A 55 4.28 20.57 6.10
CA LYS A 55 5.52 21.32 6.35
C LYS A 55 6.77 20.58 5.90
N LEU A 56 6.62 19.38 5.33
CA LEU A 56 7.73 18.54 4.91
C LEU A 56 7.59 18.11 3.45
N ILE A 57 8.72 18.10 2.78
CA ILE A 57 8.89 17.47 1.49
C ILE A 57 9.72 16.21 1.73
N LEU A 58 9.13 15.05 1.41
CA LEU A 58 9.79 13.77 1.53
C LEU A 58 10.36 13.38 0.17
N VAL A 59 11.62 12.98 0.16
CA VAL A 59 12.31 12.40 -0.99
C VAL A 59 12.58 10.94 -0.65
N ALA A 60 11.75 10.05 -1.19
CA ALA A 60 11.88 8.61 -0.95
C ALA A 60 12.32 7.89 -2.23
N PRO A 61 12.97 6.71 -2.11
CA PRO A 61 13.32 5.90 -3.26
C PRO A 61 12.09 5.60 -4.13
N ARG A 62 12.29 5.57 -5.45
CA ARG A 62 11.24 5.33 -6.43
C ARG A 62 10.95 3.83 -6.49
N ALA A 63 10.32 3.29 -5.45
CA ALA A 63 9.99 1.88 -5.35
C ALA A 63 8.54 1.62 -5.76
N THR A 64 8.32 0.64 -6.64
CA THR A 64 7.00 0.04 -6.86
C THR A 64 6.84 -1.16 -5.93
N ARG A 65 5.60 -1.49 -5.52
CA ARG A 65 5.30 -2.62 -4.62
C ARG A 65 5.98 -3.94 -5.04
N ASP A 66 6.13 -4.18 -6.34
CA ASP A 66 6.78 -5.39 -6.89
C ASP A 66 8.32 -5.31 -6.85
N GLN A 67 8.90 -4.12 -6.89
CA GLN A 67 10.34 -3.89 -6.72
C GLN A 67 10.76 -3.91 -5.24
N ASP A 68 9.87 -3.51 -4.32
CA ASP A 68 10.06 -3.62 -2.87
C ASP A 68 10.06 -5.08 -2.37
N LEU A 69 9.39 -5.99 -3.09
CA LEU A 69 9.25 -7.40 -2.73
C LEU A 69 10.30 -8.32 -3.38
N ALA A 70 11.00 -7.84 -4.41
CA ALA A 70 12.02 -8.64 -5.09
C ALA A 70 13.34 -8.56 -4.32
N ASN A 71 13.75 -9.66 -3.68
CA ASN A 71 15.11 -9.77 -3.15
C ASN A 71 16.08 -10.02 -4.33
N PRO A 72 16.90 -9.02 -4.73
CA PRO A 72 17.75 -9.13 -5.91
C PRO A 72 18.83 -10.21 -5.75
N LEU A 73 19.24 -10.52 -4.51
CA LEU A 73 20.13 -11.65 -4.22
C LEU A 73 19.41 -12.98 -4.43
N GLN A 74 18.18 -13.11 -3.94
CA GLN A 74 17.40 -14.34 -4.13
C GLN A 74 17.15 -14.62 -5.62
N GLN A 75 16.85 -13.59 -6.39
CA GLN A 75 16.68 -13.70 -7.84
C GLN A 75 17.99 -14.08 -8.55
N SER A 76 19.12 -13.46 -8.15
CA SER A 76 20.44 -13.76 -8.70
C SER A 76 20.90 -15.18 -8.37
N LEU A 77 20.63 -15.65 -7.14
CA LEU A 77 20.95 -17.00 -6.67
C LEU A 77 20.08 -18.07 -7.35
N ALA A 78 18.78 -17.79 -7.54
CA ALA A 78 17.88 -18.69 -8.25
C ALA A 78 18.31 -18.88 -9.72
N GLN A 79 18.67 -17.79 -10.41
CA GLN A 79 19.17 -17.84 -11.77
C GLN A 79 20.52 -18.56 -11.87
N LEU A 80 21.43 -18.33 -10.92
CA LEU A 80 22.70 -19.07 -10.85
C LEU A 80 22.49 -20.58 -10.69
N LYS A 81 21.48 -21.00 -9.91
CA LYS A 81 21.13 -22.41 -9.72
C LYS A 81 20.63 -23.07 -11.01
N GLU A 82 19.75 -22.39 -11.76
CA GLU A 82 19.25 -22.89 -13.04
C GLU A 82 20.39 -23.06 -14.05
N VAL A 83 21.31 -22.08 -14.10
CA VAL A 83 22.42 -22.15 -15.04
C VAL A 83 23.47 -23.19 -14.60
N GLN A 84 23.70 -23.35 -13.29
CA GLN A 84 24.55 -24.43 -12.76
C GLN A 84 24.02 -25.81 -13.16
N ALA A 85 22.70 -26.04 -13.08
CA ALA A 85 22.10 -27.29 -13.53
C ALA A 85 22.32 -27.53 -15.04
N GLY A 86 22.32 -26.47 -15.86
CA GLY A 86 22.69 -26.53 -17.28
C GLY A 86 24.14 -26.94 -17.50
N VAL A 87 25.08 -26.36 -16.74
CA VAL A 87 26.51 -26.72 -16.79
C VAL A 87 26.75 -28.17 -16.33
N ASP A 88 26.04 -28.65 -15.31
CA ASP A 88 26.09 -30.05 -14.88
C ASP A 88 25.61 -31.01 -15.98
N ALA A 89 24.55 -30.66 -16.70
CA ALA A 89 24.07 -31.41 -17.85
C ALA A 89 25.08 -31.41 -19.02
N LEU A 90 25.77 -30.29 -19.24
CA LEU A 90 26.81 -30.14 -20.25
C LEU A 90 28.03 -31.04 -20.01
N ALA A 91 28.43 -31.20 -18.75
CA ALA A 91 29.57 -32.04 -18.36
C ALA A 91 29.19 -33.53 -18.20
N GLY A 92 27.89 -33.83 -18.07
CA GLY A 92 27.35 -35.16 -17.81
C GLY A 92 27.24 -36.10 -19.02
N ASP A 93 26.49 -37.18 -18.84
CA ASP A 93 26.45 -38.36 -19.72
C ASP A 93 25.79 -38.13 -21.09
N GLN A 94 25.23 -36.96 -21.34
CA GLN A 94 24.67 -36.57 -22.64
C GLN A 94 25.33 -35.32 -23.25
N GLY A 95 26.41 -34.82 -22.62
CA GLY A 95 27.09 -33.60 -23.03
C GLY A 95 28.47 -33.84 -23.64
N ILE A 96 29.43 -32.96 -23.31
CA ILE A 96 30.79 -32.96 -23.89
C ILE A 96 31.54 -34.26 -23.57
N SER A 97 31.26 -34.87 -22.41
CA SER A 97 31.86 -36.15 -22.00
C SER A 97 31.44 -37.30 -22.93
N ALA A 98 30.17 -37.39 -23.29
CA ALA A 98 29.65 -38.39 -24.22
C ALA A 98 30.13 -38.13 -25.65
N TYR A 99 30.21 -36.85 -26.03
CA TYR A 99 30.76 -36.43 -27.32
C TYR A 99 32.21 -36.86 -27.49
N TYR A 100 33.07 -36.59 -26.49
CA TYR A 100 34.46 -37.05 -26.50
C TYR A 100 34.57 -38.58 -26.55
N ALA A 101 33.74 -39.30 -25.79
CA ALA A 101 33.72 -40.76 -25.82
C ALA A 101 33.38 -41.29 -27.23
N SER A 102 32.40 -40.69 -27.90
CA SER A 102 32.01 -41.04 -29.27
C SER A 102 33.14 -40.79 -30.29
N LEU A 103 33.89 -39.70 -30.15
CA LEU A 103 35.05 -39.41 -30.99
C LEU A 103 36.20 -40.38 -30.74
N SER A 104 36.43 -40.76 -29.48
CA SER A 104 37.50 -41.69 -29.10
C SER A 104 37.27 -43.13 -29.58
N ALA A 105 36.01 -43.50 -29.80
CA ALA A 105 35.60 -44.81 -30.32
C ALA A 105 35.76 -44.95 -31.85
N LEU A 106 36.13 -43.87 -32.56
CA LEU A 106 36.31 -43.91 -34.01
C LEU A 106 37.52 -44.79 -34.42
N PRO A 107 37.41 -45.60 -35.49
CA PRO A 107 38.50 -46.44 -35.97
C PRO A 107 39.79 -45.65 -36.26
N LEU A 108 40.95 -46.24 -35.94
CA LEU A 108 42.28 -45.65 -36.15
C LEU A 108 42.55 -45.31 -37.63
N GLU A 109 42.01 -46.09 -38.55
CA GLU A 109 42.14 -45.89 -40.00
C GLU A 109 41.47 -44.59 -40.48
N LEU A 110 40.38 -44.17 -39.84
CA LEU A 110 39.67 -42.94 -40.15
C LEU A 110 40.47 -41.71 -39.68
N ARG A 111 41.09 -41.84 -38.49
CA ARG A 111 41.92 -40.78 -37.88
C ARG A 111 43.21 -40.52 -38.66
N ALA A 112 43.82 -41.56 -39.24
CA ALA A 112 45.00 -41.43 -40.10
C ALA A 112 44.72 -40.70 -41.43
N ARG A 113 43.47 -40.71 -41.91
CA ARG A 113 43.07 -40.12 -43.20
C ARG A 113 42.52 -38.70 -43.09
N VAL A 114 42.11 -38.27 -41.90
CA VAL A 114 41.58 -36.92 -41.65
C VAL A 114 42.33 -36.31 -40.46
N PRO A 115 43.43 -35.58 -40.70
CA PRO A 115 44.22 -34.97 -39.63
C PRO A 115 43.39 -34.03 -38.72
N ALA A 116 42.33 -33.42 -39.25
CA ALA A 116 41.40 -32.59 -38.49
C ALA A 116 40.62 -33.38 -37.41
N LEU A 117 40.44 -34.70 -37.54
CA LEU A 117 39.81 -35.53 -36.50
C LEU A 117 40.70 -35.66 -35.26
N ASP A 118 42.02 -35.67 -35.43
CA ASP A 118 42.98 -35.70 -34.32
C ASP A 118 42.95 -34.37 -33.53
N GLN A 119 42.85 -33.24 -34.25
CA GLN A 119 42.69 -31.94 -33.64
C GLN A 119 41.33 -31.80 -32.92
N LEU A 120 40.24 -32.25 -33.56
CA LEU A 120 38.90 -32.26 -32.95
C LEU A 120 38.85 -33.11 -31.68
N GLN A 121 39.51 -34.27 -31.65
CA GLN A 121 39.59 -35.11 -30.45
C GLN A 121 40.38 -34.41 -29.32
N ARG A 122 41.50 -33.73 -29.64
CA ARG A 122 42.25 -32.93 -28.66
C ARG A 122 41.41 -31.79 -28.08
N ASP A 123 40.72 -31.04 -28.94
CA ASP A 123 39.91 -29.90 -28.53
C ASP A 123 38.67 -30.36 -27.72
N ALA A 124 38.12 -31.54 -28.02
CA ALA A 124 37.07 -32.19 -27.22
C ALA A 124 37.60 -32.70 -25.87
N GLY A 125 38.84 -33.17 -25.81
CA GLY A 125 39.52 -33.54 -24.57
C GLY A 125 39.75 -32.35 -23.65
N ASN A 126 40.23 -31.23 -24.21
CA ASN A 126 40.42 -29.97 -23.49
C ASN A 126 39.07 -29.44 -22.98
N SER A 127 38.05 -29.38 -23.86
CA SER A 127 36.70 -28.94 -23.49
C SER A 127 36.10 -29.81 -22.37
N ARG A 128 36.32 -31.13 -22.41
CA ARG A 128 35.89 -32.06 -21.35
C ARG A 128 36.62 -31.79 -20.04
N TYR A 129 37.94 -31.58 -20.08
CA TYR A 129 38.74 -31.29 -18.90
C TYR A 129 38.28 -30.00 -18.21
N TYR A 130 38.10 -28.91 -18.97
CA TYR A 130 37.64 -27.64 -18.40
C TYR A 130 36.17 -27.68 -17.97
N ALA A 131 35.28 -28.39 -18.66
CA ALA A 131 33.92 -28.61 -18.19
C ALA A 131 33.87 -29.39 -16.86
N ALA A 132 34.73 -30.42 -16.70
CA ALA A 132 34.84 -31.18 -15.46
C ALA A 132 35.47 -30.35 -14.32
N ARG A 133 36.47 -29.53 -14.63
CA ARG A 133 37.07 -28.58 -13.67
C ARG A 133 36.08 -27.54 -13.21
N LEU A 134 35.35 -26.92 -14.14
CA LEU A 134 34.28 -25.98 -13.85
C LEU A 134 33.23 -26.61 -12.93
N ARG A 135 32.79 -27.84 -13.23
CA ARG A 135 31.89 -28.61 -12.36
C ARG A 135 32.45 -28.81 -10.94
N GLY A 136 33.74 -29.14 -10.82
CA GLY A 136 34.43 -29.24 -9.53
C GLY A 136 34.45 -27.92 -8.76
N ASP A 137 34.80 -26.83 -9.45
CA ASP A 137 34.88 -25.47 -8.91
C ASP A 137 33.49 -24.90 -8.56
N LEU A 138 32.40 -25.47 -9.11
CA LEU A 138 30.99 -25.12 -8.81
C LEU A 138 30.43 -25.80 -7.55
N THR A 139 31.10 -26.83 -7.03
CA THR A 139 30.69 -27.53 -5.79
C THR A 139 30.58 -26.59 -4.57
N PRO A 140 31.51 -25.64 -4.35
CA PRO A 140 31.39 -24.58 -3.33
C PRO A 140 30.19 -23.64 -3.53
N LEU A 141 29.77 -23.40 -4.78
CA LEU A 141 28.61 -22.56 -5.12
C LEU A 141 27.29 -23.27 -4.84
N ALA A 142 27.19 -24.58 -5.12
CA ALA A 142 26.07 -25.41 -4.67
C ALA A 142 25.98 -25.44 -3.14
N GLN A 143 27.13 -25.50 -2.46
CA GLN A 143 27.18 -25.37 -1.01
C GLN A 143 26.75 -23.96 -0.56
N LEU A 144 27.10 -22.89 -1.26
CA LEU A 144 26.62 -21.52 -0.98
C LEU A 144 25.10 -21.40 -1.14
N ILE A 145 24.53 -21.89 -2.25
CA ILE A 145 23.08 -21.91 -2.50
C ILE A 145 22.37 -22.71 -1.40
N THR A 146 22.91 -23.88 -1.04
CA THR A 146 22.37 -24.71 0.04
C THR A 146 22.53 -24.02 1.41
N ARG A 147 23.63 -23.31 1.66
CA ARG A 147 23.89 -22.52 2.88
C ARG A 147 22.95 -21.32 2.99
N VAL A 148 22.66 -20.61 1.89
CA VAL A 148 21.69 -19.48 1.86
C VAL A 148 20.26 -19.98 2.06
N GLN A 149 19.90 -21.12 1.46
CA GLN A 149 18.60 -21.77 1.73
C GLN A 149 18.50 -22.27 3.18
N ARG A 150 19.61 -22.72 3.76
CA ARG A 150 19.71 -23.13 5.16
C ARG A 150 19.66 -21.94 6.11
N LEU A 151 20.21 -20.77 5.73
CA LEU A 151 20.04 -19.49 6.43
C LEU A 151 18.58 -19.06 6.48
N GLN A 152 17.84 -19.14 5.36
CA GLN A 152 16.39 -18.85 5.34
C GLN A 152 15.59 -19.84 6.18
N ALA A 153 15.96 -21.12 6.15
CA ALA A 153 15.33 -22.14 7.00
C ALA A 153 15.70 -21.96 8.49
N GLU A 154 16.90 -21.46 8.79
CA GLU A 154 17.38 -21.14 10.15
C GLU A 154 16.72 -19.89 10.71
N GLU A 155 16.48 -18.85 9.91
CA GLU A 155 15.69 -17.68 10.29
C GLU A 155 14.28 -18.12 10.73
N GLN A 156 13.65 -18.99 9.93
CA GLN A 156 12.36 -19.60 10.27
C GLN A 156 12.43 -20.58 11.45
N ALA A 157 13.58 -21.21 11.71
CA ALA A 157 13.76 -22.11 12.84
C ALA A 157 14.03 -21.33 14.14
N PHE A 158 14.74 -20.20 14.04
CA PHE A 158 14.99 -19.26 15.13
C PHE A 158 13.72 -18.53 15.52
N SER A 159 12.89 -18.10 14.55
CA SER A 159 11.57 -17.54 14.86
C SER A 159 10.68 -18.55 15.59
N ARG A 160 10.66 -19.81 15.13
CA ARG A 160 9.96 -20.90 15.81
C ARG A 160 10.52 -21.24 17.20
N LEU A 161 11.83 -21.07 17.40
CA LEU A 161 12.46 -21.21 18.71
C LEU A 161 12.03 -20.05 19.62
N ALA A 162 12.06 -18.82 19.13
CA ALA A 162 11.63 -17.63 19.84
C ALA A 162 10.15 -17.75 20.25
N ASP A 163 9.28 -18.22 19.36
CA ASP A 163 7.87 -18.50 19.66
C ASP A 163 7.70 -19.56 20.76
N ARG A 164 8.48 -20.64 20.73
CA ARG A 164 8.44 -21.68 21.78
C ARG A 164 8.97 -21.18 23.11
N LEU A 165 10.04 -20.40 23.11
CA LEU A 165 10.61 -19.81 24.32
C LEU A 165 9.68 -18.73 24.89
N ALA A 166 8.96 -17.99 24.04
CA ALA A 166 7.92 -17.06 24.47
C ALA A 166 6.74 -17.78 25.14
N GLN A 167 6.33 -18.95 24.62
CA GLN A 167 5.25 -19.76 25.18
C GLN A 167 5.68 -20.55 26.43
N ASN A 168 6.95 -20.96 26.54
CA ASN A 168 7.46 -21.70 27.69
C ASN A 168 8.90 -21.27 28.06
N PRO A 169 9.05 -20.16 28.81
CA PRO A 169 10.35 -19.50 29.04
C PRO A 169 11.36 -20.31 29.88
N ARG A 170 10.91 -21.40 30.51
CA ARG A 170 11.71 -22.24 31.42
C ARG A 170 12.12 -23.58 30.82
N ASP A 171 11.97 -23.77 29.50
CA ASP A 171 12.40 -25.00 28.83
C ASP A 171 13.83 -24.89 28.28
N PRO A 172 14.86 -25.31 29.03
CA PRO A 172 16.24 -25.28 28.56
C PRO A 172 16.49 -26.27 27.42
N ALA A 173 15.62 -27.27 27.21
CA ALA A 173 15.84 -28.30 26.20
C ALA A 173 15.71 -27.74 24.78
N ALA A 174 14.81 -26.77 24.55
CA ALA A 174 14.67 -26.10 23.26
C ALA A 174 15.92 -25.28 22.90
N LEU A 175 16.45 -24.53 23.87
CA LEU A 175 17.66 -23.71 23.71
C LEU A 175 18.91 -24.59 23.56
N ILE A 176 19.04 -25.65 24.36
CA ILE A 176 20.17 -26.58 24.32
C ILE A 176 20.17 -27.37 23.00
N SER A 177 19.01 -27.85 22.54
CA SER A 177 18.90 -28.56 21.25
C SER A 177 19.23 -27.65 20.07
N TYR A 178 18.83 -26.38 20.15
CA TYR A 178 19.19 -25.38 19.14
C TYR A 178 20.70 -25.10 19.16
N LEU A 179 21.29 -24.81 20.32
CA LEU A 179 22.72 -24.51 20.44
C LEU A 179 23.63 -25.71 20.10
N GLN A 180 23.23 -26.93 20.47
CA GLN A 180 23.96 -28.17 20.12
C GLN A 180 23.94 -28.44 18.60
N ASN A 181 22.85 -28.09 17.92
CA ASN A 181 22.72 -28.31 16.48
C ASN A 181 23.41 -27.22 15.62
N HIS A 182 23.76 -26.06 16.18
CA HIS A 182 24.21 -24.88 15.41
C HIS A 182 25.58 -24.30 15.86
N GLN A 183 26.34 -25.01 16.71
CA GLN A 183 27.62 -24.54 17.28
C GLN A 183 28.76 -24.29 16.26
N THR A 184 28.70 -24.89 15.07
CA THR A 184 29.77 -24.81 14.05
C THR A 184 29.63 -23.60 13.09
N TRP A 185 28.54 -22.84 13.21
CA TRP A 185 28.05 -21.88 12.20
C TRP A 185 28.77 -20.53 12.20
N LEU A 186 29.25 -20.04 13.36
CA LEU A 186 29.82 -18.69 13.52
C LEU A 186 31.20 -18.46 12.86
N ARG A 187 31.81 -19.48 12.22
CA ARG A 187 33.16 -19.37 11.63
C ARG A 187 33.21 -19.35 10.10
N SER A 188 32.08 -19.38 9.37
CA SER A 188 32.09 -19.72 7.93
C SER A 188 31.31 -18.80 6.97
N LEU A 189 30.99 -17.56 7.34
CA LEU A 189 29.89 -16.81 6.72
C LEU A 189 30.21 -15.89 5.52
N LEU A 190 31.43 -15.84 4.98
CA LEU A 190 31.71 -15.09 3.75
C LEU A 190 32.58 -15.91 2.79
N PRO A 191 32.23 -16.00 1.49
CA PRO A 191 33.18 -16.46 0.51
C PRO A 191 34.33 -15.46 0.42
N ASP A 192 35.56 -15.97 0.40
CA ASP A 192 36.75 -15.17 0.16
C ASP A 192 36.67 -14.62 -1.27
N ILE A 193 36.79 -13.31 -1.49
CA ILE A 193 36.66 -12.63 -2.81
C ILE A 193 37.58 -13.28 -3.86
N SER A 194 38.69 -13.86 -3.41
CA SER A 194 39.61 -14.68 -4.21
C SER A 194 38.94 -15.87 -4.92
N GLN A 195 37.91 -16.49 -4.32
CA GLN A 195 37.19 -17.63 -4.88
C GLN A 195 36.28 -17.25 -6.06
N LEU A 196 35.65 -16.07 -5.99
CA LEU A 196 34.84 -15.55 -7.10
C LEU A 196 35.72 -15.22 -8.32
N GLY A 197 36.91 -14.68 -8.11
CA GLY A 197 37.88 -14.43 -9.18
C GLY A 197 38.39 -15.71 -9.85
N GLN A 198 38.62 -16.78 -9.08
CA GLN A 198 39.02 -18.09 -9.62
C GLN A 198 37.92 -18.71 -10.49
N LEU A 199 36.66 -18.61 -10.06
CA LEU A 199 35.50 -19.07 -10.82
C LEU A 199 35.32 -18.32 -12.13
N GLN A 200 35.46 -16.99 -12.11
CA GLN A 200 35.34 -16.17 -13.32
C GLN A 200 36.41 -16.57 -14.35
N ALA A 201 37.66 -16.76 -13.91
CA ALA A 201 38.75 -17.24 -14.77
C ALA A 201 38.48 -18.65 -15.33
N ALA A 202 37.92 -19.56 -14.54
CA ALA A 202 37.57 -20.91 -14.99
C ALA A 202 36.48 -20.90 -16.08
N VAL A 203 35.45 -20.05 -15.93
CA VAL A 203 34.39 -19.87 -16.94
C VAL A 203 34.96 -19.28 -18.23
N THR A 204 35.83 -18.27 -18.14
CA THR A 204 36.47 -17.66 -19.32
C THR A 204 37.29 -18.69 -20.09
N ASN A 205 38.11 -19.49 -19.42
CA ASN A 205 38.90 -20.53 -20.07
C ASN A 205 38.02 -21.60 -20.74
N ALA A 206 37.00 -22.10 -20.04
CA ALA A 206 36.06 -23.08 -20.60
C ALA A 206 35.33 -22.55 -21.85
N SER A 207 34.99 -21.26 -21.88
CA SER A 207 34.36 -20.62 -23.04
C SER A 207 35.30 -20.56 -24.26
N ALA A 208 36.59 -20.27 -24.04
CA ALA A 208 37.58 -20.17 -25.11
C ALA A 208 37.86 -21.53 -25.76
N ASP A 209 37.93 -22.61 -24.97
CA ASP A 209 38.17 -23.97 -25.47
C ASP A 209 36.99 -24.51 -26.27
N LEU A 210 35.75 -24.18 -25.89
CA LEU A 210 34.56 -24.56 -26.65
C LEU A 210 34.46 -23.85 -28.00
N GLN A 211 34.92 -22.61 -28.10
CA GLN A 211 35.07 -21.93 -29.39
C GLN A 211 36.15 -22.56 -30.26
N GLY A 212 37.20 -23.12 -29.65
CA GLY A 212 38.21 -23.93 -30.33
C GLY A 212 37.60 -25.23 -30.89
N LEU A 213 36.84 -25.93 -30.06
CA LEU A 213 36.11 -27.15 -30.43
C LEU A 213 35.18 -26.92 -31.63
N GLN A 214 34.37 -25.87 -31.60
CA GLN A 214 33.47 -25.56 -32.71
C GLN A 214 34.22 -25.30 -34.02
N ARG A 215 35.32 -24.55 -33.97
CA ARG A 215 36.19 -24.30 -35.14
C ARG A 215 36.80 -25.60 -35.68
N SER A 216 37.23 -26.49 -34.79
CA SER A 216 37.81 -27.80 -35.16
C SER A 216 36.75 -28.72 -35.81
N LEU A 217 35.50 -28.66 -35.35
CA LEU A 217 34.38 -29.40 -35.93
C LEU A 217 34.03 -28.90 -37.33
N GLU A 218 33.98 -27.57 -37.52
CA GLU A 218 33.75 -26.96 -38.83
C GLU A 218 34.87 -27.29 -39.83
N ALA A 219 36.12 -27.42 -39.36
CA ALA A 219 37.22 -27.92 -40.17
C ALA A 219 37.06 -29.41 -40.51
N ALA A 220 36.74 -30.26 -39.52
CA ALA A 220 36.53 -31.69 -39.74
C ALA A 220 35.37 -32.00 -40.69
N ASN A 221 34.27 -31.25 -40.62
CA ASN A 221 33.14 -31.37 -41.53
C ASN A 221 33.49 -30.95 -42.96
N ARG A 222 34.30 -29.89 -43.13
CA ARG A 222 34.80 -29.47 -44.46
C ARG A 222 35.71 -30.54 -45.08
N ASP A 223 36.62 -31.09 -44.29
CA ASP A 223 37.54 -32.13 -44.75
C ASP A 223 36.78 -33.43 -45.10
N ALA A 224 35.81 -33.84 -44.26
CA ALA A 224 34.96 -34.99 -44.52
C ALA A 224 34.11 -34.82 -45.79
N ALA A 225 33.56 -33.62 -46.03
CA ALA A 225 32.83 -33.31 -47.27
C ALA A 225 33.75 -33.39 -48.50
N SER A 226 35.01 -32.95 -48.39
CA SER A 226 36.00 -33.03 -49.47
C SER A 226 36.38 -34.48 -49.84
N LEU A 227 36.35 -35.40 -48.86
CA LEU A 227 36.66 -36.82 -49.05
C LEU A 227 35.47 -37.62 -49.58
N ASN A 228 34.25 -37.30 -49.14
CA ASN A 228 33.01 -37.87 -49.71
C ASN A 228 32.88 -37.51 -51.20
N ALA A 229 33.32 -36.31 -51.62
CA ALA A 229 33.37 -35.90 -53.03
C ALA A 229 34.37 -36.72 -53.88
N ARG A 230 35.30 -37.46 -53.25
CA ARG A 230 36.28 -38.35 -53.89
C ARG A 230 35.91 -39.84 -53.81
N SER A 231 34.63 -40.14 -53.64
CA SER A 231 34.05 -41.51 -53.63
C SER A 231 34.43 -42.41 -52.44
N PHE A 232 34.77 -41.84 -51.29
CA PHE A 232 34.91 -42.57 -50.03
C PHE A 232 33.74 -42.26 -49.10
N SER A 233 32.88 -43.22 -48.76
CA SER A 233 31.78 -43.02 -47.81
C SER A 233 32.29 -43.09 -46.36
N LEU A 234 32.38 -41.95 -45.69
CA LEU A 234 32.71 -41.88 -44.26
C LEU A 234 31.45 -41.96 -43.39
N PRO A 235 31.50 -42.62 -42.20
CA PRO A 235 30.41 -42.55 -41.23
C PRO A 235 30.22 -41.09 -40.75
N PRO A 236 28.97 -40.64 -40.52
CA PRO A 236 28.69 -39.28 -40.11
C PRO A 236 29.34 -38.97 -38.75
N ILE A 237 30.08 -37.86 -38.68
CA ILE A 237 30.64 -37.34 -37.42
C ILE A 237 29.45 -36.96 -36.53
N PRO A 238 29.41 -37.40 -35.26
CA PRO A 238 28.33 -37.03 -34.35
C PRO A 238 28.26 -35.50 -34.22
N PRO A 239 27.06 -34.91 -34.19
CA PRO A 239 26.92 -33.48 -33.94
C PRO A 239 27.31 -33.17 -32.47
N PRO A 240 27.91 -32.00 -32.21
CA PRO A 240 28.20 -31.55 -30.85
C PRO A 240 26.87 -31.32 -30.09
N PRO A 241 26.88 -31.36 -28.75
CA PRO A 241 25.70 -31.03 -27.97
C PRO A 241 25.20 -29.62 -28.30
N PRO A 242 23.87 -29.38 -28.34
CA PRO A 242 23.31 -28.07 -28.63
C PRO A 242 23.56 -27.10 -27.47
N SER A 243 23.98 -25.87 -27.77
CA SER A 243 24.06 -24.71 -26.85
C SER A 243 25.15 -24.59 -25.74
N PRO A 244 26.32 -25.26 -25.78
CA PRO A 244 27.36 -25.12 -24.75
C PRO A 244 27.79 -23.68 -24.46
N GLU A 245 28.00 -22.91 -25.53
CA GLU A 245 28.47 -21.53 -25.43
C GLU A 245 27.39 -20.59 -24.87
N ALA A 246 26.12 -20.80 -25.25
CA ALA A 246 25.01 -19.98 -24.75
C ALA A 246 24.82 -20.17 -23.24
N GLN A 247 24.91 -21.41 -22.75
CA GLN A 247 24.79 -21.72 -21.32
C GLN A 247 25.92 -21.12 -20.49
N LEU A 248 27.17 -21.18 -20.98
CA LEU A 248 28.33 -20.59 -20.28
C LEU A 248 28.31 -19.05 -20.30
N ARG A 249 27.88 -18.42 -21.41
CA ARG A 249 27.68 -16.96 -21.44
C ARG A 249 26.58 -16.52 -20.48
N GLN A 250 25.48 -17.27 -20.40
CA GLN A 250 24.42 -17.01 -19.42
C GLN A 250 24.92 -17.17 -17.98
N PHE A 251 25.83 -18.11 -17.74
CA PHE A 251 26.45 -18.32 -16.44
C PHE A 251 27.34 -17.15 -16.05
N GLN A 252 28.22 -16.73 -16.95
CA GLN A 252 29.09 -15.57 -16.76
C GLN A 252 28.27 -14.30 -16.47
N ALA A 253 27.22 -14.04 -17.26
CA ALA A 253 26.33 -12.90 -17.04
C ALA A 253 25.57 -12.98 -15.70
N SER A 254 25.35 -14.17 -15.15
CA SER A 254 24.70 -14.35 -13.84
C SER A 254 25.70 -14.16 -12.69
N LEU A 255 26.96 -14.58 -12.86
CA LEU A 255 28.05 -14.30 -11.92
C LEU A 255 28.39 -12.81 -11.87
N ASP A 256 28.47 -12.14 -13.02
CA ASP A 256 28.73 -10.70 -13.10
C ASP A 256 27.60 -9.92 -12.40
N ARG A 257 26.34 -10.33 -12.60
CA ARG A 257 25.19 -9.74 -11.89
C ARG A 257 25.23 -10.00 -10.40
N LEU A 258 25.60 -11.20 -9.95
CA LEU A 258 25.79 -11.48 -8.52
C LEU A 258 26.90 -10.58 -7.95
N GLY A 259 28.03 -10.43 -8.64
CA GLY A 259 29.13 -9.56 -8.23
C GLY A 259 28.74 -8.08 -8.17
N GLN A 260 27.95 -7.60 -9.13
CA GLN A 260 27.37 -6.24 -9.11
C GLN A 260 26.36 -6.07 -7.97
N THR A 261 25.55 -7.08 -7.70
CA THR A 261 24.56 -7.07 -6.63
C THR A 261 25.27 -7.04 -5.27
N LEU A 262 26.27 -7.89 -5.06
CA LEU A 262 27.12 -7.92 -3.86
C LEU A 262 27.87 -6.61 -3.63
N SER A 263 28.50 -6.05 -4.67
CA SER A 263 29.22 -4.77 -4.56
C SER A 263 28.27 -3.59 -4.30
N SER A 264 27.02 -3.67 -4.75
CA SER A 264 25.99 -2.65 -4.43
C SER A 264 25.57 -2.64 -2.96
N PHE A 265 25.84 -3.71 -2.20
CA PHE A 265 25.65 -3.76 -0.74
C PHE A 265 26.86 -3.26 0.04
N GLU A 266 28.08 -3.35 -0.53
CA GLU A 266 29.32 -2.89 0.13
C GLU A 266 29.63 -1.41 -0.13
N ALA A 267 29.05 -0.80 -1.18
CA ALA A 267 29.26 0.60 -1.48
C ALA A 267 28.62 1.51 -0.40
N PRO A 268 29.39 2.32 0.36
CA PRO A 268 28.80 3.32 1.24
C PRO A 268 27.94 4.28 0.41
N GLN A 269 26.75 4.60 0.92
CA GLN A 269 25.70 5.42 0.29
C GLN A 269 26.13 6.89 0.05
N ALA A 270 27.16 7.09 -0.76
CA ALA A 270 27.76 8.38 -1.06
C ALA A 270 26.81 9.37 -1.76
N ASP A 271 25.58 8.98 -2.10
CA ASP A 271 24.59 9.84 -2.76
C ASP A 271 23.55 10.46 -1.80
N ILE A 272 23.15 9.80 -0.70
CA ILE A 272 22.19 10.40 0.26
C ILE A 272 22.85 11.56 1.01
N ASP A 273 24.07 11.39 1.51
CA ASP A 273 24.79 12.47 2.21
C ASP A 273 25.03 13.68 1.30
N LYS A 274 25.34 13.44 0.02
CA LYS A 274 25.45 14.51 -0.99
C LYS A 274 24.11 15.17 -1.26
N LEU A 275 23.02 14.40 -1.35
CA LEU A 275 21.67 14.93 -1.52
C LEU A 275 21.24 15.76 -0.32
N VAL A 276 21.53 15.32 0.91
CA VAL A 276 21.28 16.08 2.14
C VAL A 276 22.07 17.40 2.11
N ALA A 277 23.37 17.33 1.81
CA ALA A 277 24.23 18.51 1.75
C ALA A 277 23.76 19.51 0.67
N ALA A 278 23.41 19.04 -0.53
CA ALA A 278 22.88 19.88 -1.60
C ALA A 278 21.51 20.47 -1.23
N SER A 279 20.64 19.71 -0.56
CA SER A 279 19.31 20.18 -0.15
C SER A 279 19.40 21.27 0.92
N ARG A 280 20.39 21.20 1.82
CA ARG A 280 20.68 22.26 2.80
C ARG A 280 21.16 23.57 2.15
N GLN A 281 21.70 23.51 0.93
CA GLN A 281 22.15 24.70 0.20
C GLN A 281 21.05 25.36 -0.63
N ILE A 282 19.86 24.73 -0.75
CA ILE A 282 18.72 25.32 -1.45
C ILE A 282 18.23 26.53 -0.65
N ALA A 283 18.12 27.68 -1.32
CA ALA A 283 17.57 28.89 -0.73
C ALA A 283 16.12 28.66 -0.27
N GLY A 284 15.83 29.00 0.98
CA GLY A 284 14.51 28.77 1.58
C GLY A 284 14.36 27.44 2.32
N THR A 285 15.40 26.60 2.40
CA THR A 285 15.38 25.39 3.25
C THR A 285 15.71 25.76 4.70
N ASP A 286 14.85 25.35 5.64
CA ASP A 286 15.08 25.51 7.09
C ASP A 286 15.90 24.32 7.65
N PHE A 287 15.50 23.12 7.25
CA PHE A 287 16.09 21.87 7.72
C PHE A 287 16.09 20.81 6.62
N ALA A 288 17.17 20.02 6.54
CA ALA A 288 17.25 18.86 5.66
C ALA A 288 18.12 17.76 6.30
N GLN A 289 17.59 16.54 6.32
CA GLN A 289 18.26 15.40 6.95
C GLN A 289 17.90 14.07 6.28
N ALA A 290 18.83 13.13 6.33
CA ALA A 290 18.56 11.73 5.98
C ALA A 290 17.46 11.16 6.87
N ASP A 291 16.61 10.33 6.28
CA ASP A 291 15.46 9.71 6.93
C ASP A 291 15.51 8.21 6.71
N ALA A 292 15.47 7.42 7.78
CA ALA A 292 15.24 5.98 7.70
C ALA A 292 13.72 5.73 7.68
N TYR A 293 13.11 6.06 6.54
CA TYR A 293 11.67 6.09 6.31
C TYR A 293 11.03 4.72 6.51
N SER A 294 9.96 4.65 7.30
CA SER A 294 9.15 3.43 7.46
C SER A 294 7.67 3.77 7.59
N ASN A 295 6.79 2.78 7.73
CA ASN A 295 5.36 2.99 7.86
C ASN A 295 4.71 2.01 8.84
N LEU A 296 3.65 2.49 9.49
CA LEU A 296 2.69 1.66 10.22
C LEU A 296 1.35 1.65 9.50
N ASN A 297 0.72 0.50 9.46
CA ASN A 297 -0.65 0.35 9.04
C ASN A 297 -1.60 0.88 10.12
N VAL A 298 -2.34 1.95 9.83
CA VAL A 298 -3.33 2.53 10.76
C VAL A 298 -4.75 2.35 10.22
N ASN A 299 -5.68 2.09 11.14
CA ASN A 299 -7.09 1.97 10.81
C ASN A 299 -7.67 3.35 10.49
N MET A 300 -8.43 3.43 9.40
CA MET A 300 -9.24 4.59 9.06
C MET A 300 -10.73 4.27 9.22
N LEU A 301 -11.59 5.30 9.19
CA LEU A 301 -13.04 5.13 9.12
C LEU A 301 -13.47 4.28 7.91
N ALA A 302 -12.72 4.38 6.80
CA ALA A 302 -12.93 3.59 5.60
C ALA A 302 -11.59 2.98 5.15
N GLY A 303 -11.39 1.70 5.47
CA GLY A 303 -10.19 0.96 5.13
C GLY A 303 -9.00 1.26 6.05
N ASN A 304 -7.80 1.14 5.50
CA ASN A 304 -6.54 1.33 6.20
C ASN A 304 -5.63 2.27 5.43
N ALA A 305 -4.69 2.90 6.13
CA ALA A 305 -3.67 3.74 5.53
C ALA A 305 -2.29 3.43 6.11
N GLN A 306 -1.27 3.79 5.34
CA GLN A 306 0.11 3.73 5.76
C GLN A 306 0.45 5.07 6.40
N PHE A 307 0.67 5.07 7.70
CA PHE A 307 1.14 6.20 8.49
C PHE A 307 2.66 6.21 8.47
N ASP A 308 3.25 7.36 8.14
CA ASP A 308 4.69 7.47 7.93
C ASP A 308 5.43 7.61 9.26
N LEU A 309 6.52 6.87 9.38
CA LEU A 309 7.49 6.96 10.47
C LEU A 309 8.76 7.61 9.94
N TYR A 310 9.24 8.60 10.69
CA TYR A 310 10.45 9.35 10.37
C TYR A 310 11.60 8.85 11.23
N GLY A 311 12.59 8.27 10.57
CA GLY A 311 13.85 7.84 11.16
C GLY A 311 14.88 8.94 11.11
N VAL A 312 14.96 9.77 12.13
CA VAL A 312 15.92 10.90 12.19
C VAL A 312 16.85 10.81 13.40
N SER A 313 17.97 11.54 13.36
CA SER A 313 18.89 11.61 14.51
C SER A 313 18.22 12.27 15.73
N GLY A 314 18.84 12.16 16.90
CA GLY A 314 18.27 12.71 18.15
C GLY A 314 17.98 14.22 18.09
N SER A 315 18.85 15.00 17.42
CA SER A 315 18.61 16.42 17.18
C SER A 315 17.50 16.66 16.14
N GLY A 316 17.44 15.82 15.11
CA GLY A 316 16.40 15.87 14.08
C GLY A 316 15.00 15.61 14.67
N MET A 317 14.89 14.66 15.60
CA MET A 317 13.63 14.39 16.32
C MET A 317 13.10 15.65 17.01
N GLN A 318 13.97 16.40 17.70
CA GLN A 318 13.58 17.64 18.39
C GLN A 318 13.21 18.75 17.40
N GLN A 319 13.92 18.86 16.28
CA GLN A 319 13.61 19.82 15.22
C GLN A 319 12.25 19.53 14.57
N LEU A 320 11.96 18.26 14.25
CA LEU A 320 10.66 17.86 13.70
C LEU A 320 9.52 18.17 14.67
N LEU A 321 9.67 17.86 15.96
CA LEU A 321 8.66 18.23 16.95
C LEU A 321 8.46 19.74 17.03
N GLY A 322 9.56 20.51 17.03
CA GLY A 322 9.52 21.97 17.01
C GLY A 322 8.83 22.55 15.76
N LEU A 323 9.01 21.93 14.59
CA LEU A 323 8.41 22.36 13.33
C LEU A 323 6.88 22.33 13.37
N TYR A 324 6.29 21.32 14.01
CA TYR A 324 4.83 21.22 14.16
C TYR A 324 4.31 21.84 15.45
N GLY A 325 5.17 22.07 16.44
CA GLY A 325 4.74 22.42 17.80
C GLY A 325 4.22 21.19 18.57
N ASP A 326 4.63 19.99 18.14
CA ASP A 326 4.33 18.75 18.83
C ASP A 326 5.19 18.64 20.10
N ARG A 327 4.64 18.05 21.14
CA ARG A 327 5.30 17.84 22.43
C ARG A 327 5.19 16.40 22.88
N LEU A 328 6.13 15.99 23.71
CA LEU A 328 6.07 14.70 24.37
C LEU A 328 5.03 14.75 25.50
N LYS A 329 3.93 14.01 25.33
CA LYS A 329 2.86 13.89 26.34
C LYS A 329 3.26 12.99 27.50
N ALA A 330 3.90 11.87 27.16
CA ALA A 330 4.32 10.86 28.13
C ALA A 330 5.54 10.08 27.63
N GLY A 331 6.37 9.60 28.55
CA GLY A 331 7.53 8.76 28.24
C GLY A 331 8.79 9.56 27.90
N ARG A 332 9.49 9.17 26.84
CA ARG A 332 10.71 9.82 26.32
C ARG A 332 10.86 9.62 24.81
N LEU A 333 11.78 10.36 24.19
CA LEU A 333 12.16 10.10 22.81
C LEU A 333 12.93 8.77 22.67
N PRO A 334 12.86 8.12 21.49
CA PRO A 334 13.60 6.89 21.20
C PRO A 334 15.11 7.09 21.31
N ARG A 335 15.80 6.10 21.88
CA ARG A 335 17.27 6.03 21.83
C ARG A 335 17.73 5.62 20.44
N GLN A 336 18.77 6.28 19.93
CA GLN A 336 19.26 6.06 18.57
C GLN A 336 19.75 4.63 18.30
N THR A 337 20.14 3.88 19.33
CA THR A 337 20.74 2.54 19.19
C THR A 337 19.81 1.39 19.59
N ALA A 338 18.52 1.64 19.83
CA ALA A 338 17.57 0.63 20.32
C ALA A 338 16.31 0.55 19.45
N SER A 339 15.62 -0.59 19.45
CA SER A 339 14.30 -0.79 18.79
C SER A 339 13.18 -0.09 19.56
N GLU A 340 13.22 1.24 19.55
CA GLU A 340 12.28 2.09 20.28
C GLU A 340 11.53 3.00 19.32
N ILE A 341 10.28 3.33 19.62
CA ILE A 341 9.44 4.19 18.78
C ILE A 341 8.66 5.19 19.64
N ALA A 342 8.45 6.40 19.11
CA ALA A 342 7.51 7.36 19.66
C ALA A 342 6.40 7.64 18.64
N LEU A 343 5.15 7.63 19.10
CA LEU A 343 3.96 7.74 18.25
C LEU A 343 3.06 8.86 18.74
N SER A 344 2.40 9.56 17.82
CA SER A 344 1.26 10.41 18.17
C SER A 344 0.19 9.62 18.91
N GLU A 345 -0.45 10.27 19.87
CA GLU A 345 -1.48 9.67 20.72
C GLU A 345 -2.58 8.98 19.93
N GLU A 346 -3.02 9.59 18.83
CA GLU A 346 -4.05 9.03 17.96
C GLU A 346 -3.60 7.73 17.30
N VAL A 347 -2.34 7.66 16.87
CA VAL A 347 -1.77 6.46 16.24
C VAL A 347 -1.59 5.36 17.27
N ALA A 348 -1.10 5.70 18.47
CA ALA A 348 -0.97 4.75 19.57
C ALA A 348 -2.34 4.16 19.98
N ARG A 349 -3.38 5.01 20.07
CA ARG A 349 -4.77 4.56 20.31
C ARG A 349 -5.31 3.70 19.18
N SER A 350 -5.06 4.06 17.92
CA SER A 350 -5.47 3.28 16.74
C SER A 350 -4.86 1.87 16.74
N LYS A 351 -3.60 1.76 17.18
CA LYS A 351 -2.88 0.49 17.37
C LYS A 351 -3.20 -0.22 18.69
N GLY A 352 -3.92 0.42 19.61
CA GLY A 352 -4.22 -0.14 20.93
C GLY A 352 -2.99 -0.29 21.83
N VAL A 353 -1.93 0.50 21.60
CA VAL A 353 -0.66 0.41 22.34
C VAL A 353 -0.43 1.64 23.21
N GLY A 354 0.17 1.43 24.37
CA GLY A 354 0.66 2.49 25.26
C GLY A 354 2.18 2.42 25.40
N ILE A 355 2.74 3.17 26.36
CA ILE A 355 4.16 3.08 26.70
C ILE A 355 4.48 1.67 27.18
N GLY A 356 5.54 1.07 26.62
CA GLY A 356 5.95 -0.31 26.83
C GLY A 356 5.27 -1.33 25.91
N GLY A 357 4.25 -0.93 25.16
CA GLY A 357 3.65 -1.75 24.11
C GLY A 357 4.61 -1.95 22.94
N GLN A 358 4.36 -2.95 22.10
CA GLN A 358 5.20 -3.26 20.94
C GLN A 358 4.39 -3.13 19.65
N VAL A 359 5.05 -2.66 18.59
CA VAL A 359 4.49 -2.52 17.23
C VAL A 359 5.52 -3.00 16.21
N GLY A 360 5.06 -3.51 15.07
CA GLY A 360 5.94 -3.95 13.99
C GLY A 360 5.40 -5.14 13.23
N ASN A 361 6.15 -5.59 12.22
CA ASN A 361 5.67 -6.62 11.29
C ASN A 361 5.30 -7.94 12.00
N SER A 362 5.96 -8.26 13.12
CA SER A 362 5.66 -9.43 13.96
C SER A 362 4.27 -9.39 14.61
N PHE A 363 3.64 -8.22 14.70
CA PHE A 363 2.32 -8.02 15.30
C PHE A 363 1.24 -7.70 14.26
N ASP A 364 1.61 -6.95 13.22
CA ASP A 364 0.75 -6.61 12.09
C ASP A 364 1.56 -6.76 10.80
N GLU A 365 1.26 -7.77 9.99
CA GLU A 365 1.99 -8.06 8.74
C GLU A 365 1.99 -6.87 7.75
N LEU A 366 1.04 -5.92 7.90
CA LEU A 366 0.94 -4.72 7.09
C LEU A 366 1.85 -3.59 7.58
N ASP A 367 2.45 -3.72 8.76
CA ASP A 367 3.47 -2.80 9.27
C ASP A 367 4.80 -3.04 8.54
N ARG A 368 5.47 -1.94 8.18
CA ARG A 368 6.74 -1.95 7.45
C ARG A 368 7.94 -1.70 8.36
N LEU A 369 7.81 -2.02 9.64
CA LEU A 369 8.93 -2.08 10.56
C LEU A 369 9.59 -3.46 10.48
N PRO A 370 10.93 -3.52 10.45
CA PRO A 370 11.64 -4.79 10.28
C PRO A 370 11.58 -5.72 11.51
N ASP A 371 11.24 -5.18 12.69
CA ASP A 371 11.16 -5.95 13.94
C ASP A 371 10.10 -5.34 14.88
N ALA A 372 9.98 -5.90 16.08
CA ALA A 372 9.22 -5.37 17.20
C ALA A 372 9.89 -4.11 17.79
N PHE A 373 9.25 -2.96 17.59
CA PHE A 373 9.63 -1.70 18.22
C PHE A 373 8.81 -1.45 19.48
N THR A 374 9.50 -1.13 20.57
CA THR A 374 8.84 -0.79 21.85
C THR A 374 8.46 0.68 21.87
N VAL A 375 7.19 0.97 22.14
CA VAL A 375 6.67 2.33 22.27
C VAL A 375 7.21 2.96 23.56
N VAL A 376 8.09 3.95 23.46
CA VAL A 376 8.72 4.61 24.61
C VAL A 376 8.22 6.04 24.84
N GLY A 377 7.53 6.62 23.86
CA GLY A 377 7.02 7.99 23.90
C GLY A 377 5.67 8.13 23.21
N ILE A 378 4.79 8.92 23.82
CA ILE A 378 3.53 9.35 23.22
C ILE A 378 3.61 10.84 22.93
N LEU A 379 3.36 11.22 21.68
CA LEU A 379 3.42 12.60 21.19
C LEU A 379 2.00 13.20 21.16
N GLU A 380 1.90 14.48 21.50
CA GLU A 380 0.68 15.27 21.41
C GLU A 380 0.98 16.55 20.63
N GLY A 381 0.18 16.84 19.61
CA GLY A 381 0.38 18.01 18.80
C GLY A 381 -0.59 18.10 17.62
N PRO A 382 -0.53 19.19 16.85
CA PRO A 382 -1.40 19.38 15.70
C PRO A 382 -1.10 18.41 14.55
N ALA A 383 0.13 17.88 14.47
CA ALA A 383 0.50 16.92 13.45
C ALA A 383 0.54 15.49 14.01
N ARG A 384 0.20 14.53 13.15
CA ARG A 384 0.45 13.12 13.43
C ARG A 384 1.82 12.76 12.89
N VAL A 385 2.75 12.39 13.77
CA VAL A 385 4.15 12.08 13.46
C VAL A 385 4.58 10.86 14.27
N GLY A 386 5.27 9.93 13.62
CA GLY A 386 5.94 8.81 14.27
C GLY A 386 7.44 8.99 14.15
N LEU A 387 8.17 8.75 15.23
CA LEU A 387 9.63 8.90 15.28
C LEU A 387 10.27 7.56 15.59
N ILE A 388 11.23 7.17 14.75
CA ILE A 388 12.08 6.00 14.93
C ILE A 388 13.57 6.40 14.92
N PRO A 389 14.45 5.59 15.53
CA PRO A 389 15.87 5.89 15.60
C PRO A 389 16.59 5.61 14.28
N PHE A 390 17.24 6.63 13.74
CA PHE A 390 17.98 6.54 12.48
C PHE A 390 19.16 5.56 12.56
N ASP A 391 19.97 5.64 13.62
CA ASP A 391 21.18 4.81 13.73
C ASP A 391 20.83 3.31 13.85
N TYR A 392 19.81 2.97 14.64
CA TYR A 392 19.33 1.59 14.77
C TYR A 392 18.84 1.06 13.42
N MET A 393 18.01 1.84 12.72
CA MET A 393 17.46 1.46 11.42
C MET A 393 18.54 1.25 10.35
N THR A 394 19.53 2.13 10.28
CA THR A 394 20.59 2.08 9.26
C THR A 394 21.68 1.04 9.58
N GLN A 395 22.02 0.83 10.86
CA GLN A 395 23.10 -0.08 11.25
C GLN A 395 22.65 -1.55 11.36
N HIS A 396 21.40 -1.81 11.76
CA HIS A 396 20.94 -3.18 12.04
C HIS A 396 20.21 -3.84 10.87
N TYR A 397 19.73 -3.06 9.90
CA TYR A 397 18.92 -3.59 8.77
C TYR A 397 19.56 -3.36 7.41
N LEU A 398 20.90 -3.45 7.35
CA LEU A 398 21.72 -3.32 6.13
C LEU A 398 21.27 -4.23 4.95
N PHE A 399 20.54 -5.31 5.25
CA PHE A 399 20.19 -6.36 4.28
C PHE A 399 18.71 -6.42 3.91
N GLU A 400 17.84 -5.75 4.67
CA GLU A 400 16.39 -5.80 4.48
C GLU A 400 15.86 -4.40 4.19
N ARG A 401 15.63 -4.15 2.89
CA ARG A 401 14.84 -3.04 2.35
C ARG A 401 15.50 -1.67 2.57
N ARG A 402 15.93 -1.07 1.46
CA ARG A 402 16.65 0.23 1.44
C ARG A 402 15.66 1.35 1.79
N TYR A 403 15.58 1.69 3.07
CA TYR A 403 14.64 2.67 3.63
C TYR A 403 15.22 4.09 3.76
N GLU A 404 16.37 4.38 3.16
CA GLU A 404 16.95 5.73 3.26
C GLU A 404 16.33 6.69 2.26
N GLY A 405 15.59 7.66 2.81
CA GLY A 405 15.10 8.84 2.14
C GLY A 405 15.75 10.11 2.68
N LEU A 406 15.17 11.24 2.30
CA LEU A 406 15.55 12.57 2.73
C LEU A 406 14.28 13.32 3.11
N VAL A 407 14.28 13.94 4.28
CA VAL A 407 13.23 14.84 4.74
C VAL A 407 13.75 16.27 4.65
N VAL A 408 12.98 17.14 4.03
CA VAL A 408 13.29 18.57 3.87
C VAL A 408 12.13 19.42 4.39
N ALA A 409 12.42 20.35 5.29
CA ALA A 409 11.50 21.37 5.75
C ALA A 409 11.82 22.71 5.07
N PRO A 410 10.95 23.22 4.20
CA PRO A 410 11.06 24.59 3.70
C PRO A 410 10.68 25.62 4.76
N LEU A 411 11.27 26.81 4.68
CA LEU A 411 10.80 28.01 5.37
C LEU A 411 9.42 28.41 4.84
N ALA A 412 8.60 29.01 5.71
CA ALA A 412 7.27 29.48 5.34
C ALA A 412 7.34 30.42 4.11
N GLY A 413 6.52 30.14 3.10
CA GLY A 413 6.45 30.89 1.85
C GLY A 413 7.49 30.51 0.79
N HIS A 414 8.40 29.58 1.08
CA HIS A 414 9.42 29.08 0.15
C HIS A 414 9.14 27.64 -0.34
N GLU A 415 7.98 27.08 -0.02
CA GLU A 415 7.65 25.67 -0.27
C GLU A 415 7.74 25.31 -1.76
N LEU A 416 7.20 26.17 -2.63
CA LEU A 416 7.23 25.95 -4.08
C LEU A 416 8.65 26.06 -4.65
N GLN A 417 9.44 27.02 -4.15
CA GLN A 417 10.82 27.22 -4.60
C GLN A 417 11.69 26.01 -4.22
N VAL A 418 11.57 25.55 -2.97
CA VAL A 418 12.32 24.38 -2.47
C VAL A 418 11.86 23.12 -3.20
N HIS A 419 10.56 22.92 -3.42
CA HIS A 419 10.03 21.81 -4.21
C HIS A 419 10.68 21.74 -5.60
N GLN A 420 10.65 22.85 -6.35
CA GLN A 420 11.19 22.90 -7.71
C GLN A 420 12.71 22.63 -7.74
N ALA A 421 13.45 23.17 -6.77
CA ALA A 421 14.89 22.94 -6.65
C ALA A 421 15.20 21.47 -6.31
N LEU A 422 14.44 20.85 -5.41
CA LEU A 422 14.58 19.43 -5.08
C LEU A 422 14.20 18.53 -6.26
N GLU A 423 13.14 18.86 -7.00
CA GLU A 423 12.73 18.14 -8.20
C GLU A 423 13.84 18.14 -9.24
N GLN A 424 14.51 19.27 -9.47
CA GLN A 424 15.68 19.36 -10.35
C GLN A 424 16.88 18.56 -9.81
N LEU A 425 17.13 18.58 -8.51
CA LEU A 425 18.23 17.86 -7.87
C LEU A 425 18.07 16.33 -7.95
N VAL A 426 16.81 15.88 -7.97
CA VAL A 426 16.39 14.48 -8.03
C VAL A 426 16.07 14.02 -9.45
N ALA A 427 15.97 14.94 -10.41
CA ALA A 427 15.70 14.62 -11.82
C ALA A 427 16.74 13.61 -12.36
N GLY A 428 16.25 12.54 -12.98
CA GLY A 428 17.08 11.45 -13.49
C GLY A 428 17.63 10.47 -12.44
N LYS A 429 17.36 10.68 -11.15
CA LYS A 429 17.76 9.77 -10.05
C LYS A 429 16.59 8.85 -9.63
N PRO A 430 16.86 7.71 -8.96
CA PRO A 430 15.84 6.77 -8.53
C PRO A 430 15.09 7.23 -7.27
N PHE A 431 14.78 8.52 -7.15
CA PHE A 431 13.97 9.06 -6.06
C PHE A 431 12.68 9.70 -6.58
N ARG A 432 11.71 9.84 -5.69
CA ARG A 432 10.43 10.50 -5.92
C ARG A 432 10.19 11.52 -4.81
N LEU A 433 9.66 12.66 -5.21
CA LEU A 433 9.24 13.70 -4.30
C LEU A 433 7.78 13.47 -3.88
N PHE A 434 7.51 13.67 -2.59
CA PHE A 434 6.17 13.68 -2.02
C PHE A 434 6.00 14.98 -1.24
N ASP A 435 5.02 15.78 -1.63
CA ASP A 435 4.68 17.05 -1.02
C ASP A 435 3.18 17.15 -0.72
N TRP A 436 2.80 18.17 0.05
CA TRP A 436 1.40 18.37 0.41
C TRP A 436 0.47 18.54 -0.79
N PRO A 437 0.77 19.38 -1.81
CA PRO A 437 -0.05 19.48 -3.01
C PRO A 437 -0.36 18.14 -3.67
N TYR A 438 0.63 17.27 -3.84
CA TYR A 438 0.45 15.95 -4.44
C TYR A 438 -0.46 15.05 -3.59
N ILE A 439 -0.18 14.93 -2.29
CA ILE A 439 -0.95 14.08 -1.38
C ILE A 439 -2.38 14.59 -1.23
N LYS A 440 -2.54 15.92 -1.06
CA LYS A 440 -3.85 16.57 -0.97
C LYS A 440 -4.67 16.37 -2.24
N ALA A 441 -4.09 16.54 -3.43
CA ALA A 441 -4.80 16.33 -4.68
C ALA A 441 -5.33 14.89 -4.82
N LYS A 442 -4.53 13.91 -4.37
CA LYS A 442 -4.94 12.51 -4.38
C LYS A 442 -6.07 12.22 -3.38
N ILE A 443 -5.98 12.76 -2.17
CA ILE A 443 -7.04 12.66 -1.16
C ILE A 443 -8.33 13.34 -1.67
N ASP A 444 -8.22 14.55 -2.21
CA ASP A 444 -9.34 15.34 -2.74
C ASP A 444 -10.04 14.59 -3.87
N SER A 445 -9.30 14.00 -4.80
CA SER A 445 -9.88 13.24 -5.91
C SER A 445 -10.69 12.03 -5.43
N LEU A 446 -10.15 11.26 -4.47
CA LEU A 446 -10.85 10.11 -3.89
C LEU A 446 -12.14 10.55 -3.19
N ILE A 447 -12.09 11.65 -2.45
CA ILE A 447 -13.22 12.15 -1.68
C ILE A 447 -14.27 12.84 -2.56
N GLN A 448 -13.87 13.54 -3.61
CA GLN A 448 -14.80 14.15 -4.57
C GLN A 448 -15.69 13.10 -5.23
N ASN A 449 -15.14 11.92 -5.54
CA ASN A 449 -15.91 10.80 -6.07
C ASN A 449 -16.97 10.32 -5.06
N LEU A 450 -16.57 10.14 -3.80
CA LEU A 450 -17.50 9.75 -2.72
C LEU A 450 -18.55 10.83 -2.44
N ASP A 451 -18.18 12.11 -2.48
CA ASP A 451 -19.10 13.24 -2.32
C ASP A 451 -20.14 13.29 -3.45
N THR A 452 -19.72 13.03 -4.69
CA THR A 452 -20.63 12.96 -5.85
C THR A 452 -21.66 11.83 -5.69
N ILE A 453 -21.21 10.63 -5.28
CA ILE A 453 -22.10 9.50 -5.01
C ILE A 453 -23.06 9.84 -3.86
N ASN A 454 -22.55 10.42 -2.77
CA ASN A 454 -23.36 10.81 -1.61
C ASN A 454 -24.44 11.84 -1.99
N ARG A 455 -24.10 12.88 -2.75
CA ARG A 455 -25.07 13.87 -3.26
C ARG A 455 -26.16 13.22 -4.11
N PHE A 456 -25.81 12.25 -4.95
CA PHE A 456 -26.79 11.50 -5.74
C PHE A 456 -27.74 10.68 -4.84
N LEU A 457 -27.22 10.02 -3.81
CA LEU A 457 -28.03 9.28 -2.83
C LEU A 457 -28.97 10.21 -2.05
N ILE A 458 -28.48 11.36 -1.60
CA ILE A 458 -29.30 12.37 -0.91
C ILE A 458 -30.42 12.86 -1.82
N LEU A 459 -30.14 13.14 -3.10
CA LEU A 459 -31.14 13.51 -4.09
C LEU A 459 -32.20 12.41 -4.26
N LEU A 460 -31.77 11.15 -4.42
CA LEU A 460 -32.68 10.02 -4.56
C LEU A 460 -33.59 9.86 -3.33
N VAL A 461 -33.01 9.89 -2.13
CA VAL A 461 -33.77 9.83 -0.87
C VAL A 461 -34.76 10.99 -0.78
N THR A 462 -34.32 12.21 -1.15
CA THR A 462 -35.18 13.40 -1.16
C THR A 462 -36.39 13.22 -2.09
N ILE A 463 -36.18 12.68 -3.29
CA ILE A 463 -37.26 12.41 -4.26
C ILE A 463 -38.23 11.38 -3.70
N VAL A 464 -37.73 10.26 -3.17
CA VAL A 464 -38.55 9.20 -2.61
C VAL A 464 -39.38 9.70 -1.42
N LEU A 465 -38.76 10.43 -0.49
CA LEU A 465 -39.46 11.04 0.64
C LEU A 465 -40.52 12.03 0.19
N SER A 466 -40.21 12.87 -0.79
CA SER A 466 -41.16 13.84 -1.36
C SER A 466 -42.36 13.12 -1.95
N LEU A 467 -42.15 12.03 -2.70
CA LEU A 467 -43.22 11.22 -3.28
C LEU A 467 -44.09 10.58 -2.19
N VAL A 468 -43.47 9.91 -1.21
CA VAL A 468 -44.18 9.22 -0.12
C VAL A 468 -45.01 10.21 0.70
N VAL A 469 -44.41 11.32 1.14
CA VAL A 469 -45.12 12.34 1.92
C VAL A 469 -46.19 13.04 1.08
N GLY A 470 -45.92 13.28 -0.21
CA GLY A 470 -46.91 13.82 -1.14
C GLY A 470 -48.14 12.91 -1.27
N LEU A 471 -47.93 11.61 -1.43
CA LEU A 471 -49.01 10.61 -1.47
C LEU A 471 -49.80 10.56 -0.15
N LEU A 472 -49.10 10.62 0.99
CA LEU A 472 -49.74 10.65 2.31
C LEU A 472 -50.57 11.92 2.52
N ASN A 473 -50.03 13.08 2.14
CA ASN A 473 -50.76 14.34 2.18
C ASN A 473 -51.99 14.30 1.26
N ASN A 474 -51.87 13.68 0.09
CA ASN A 474 -53.00 13.46 -0.82
C ASN A 474 -54.11 12.62 -0.19
N LEU A 475 -53.73 11.50 0.44
CA LEU A 475 -54.65 10.61 1.12
C LEU A 475 -55.36 11.34 2.27
N PHE A 476 -54.63 12.08 3.09
CA PHE A 476 -55.21 12.86 4.19
C PHE A 476 -56.11 13.99 3.71
N PHE A 477 -55.77 14.61 2.58
CA PHE A 477 -56.60 15.62 1.95
C PHE A 477 -57.95 15.02 1.50
N LYS A 478 -57.94 13.89 0.79
CA LYS A 478 -59.17 13.19 0.36
C LYS A 478 -60.08 12.82 1.52
N GLN A 479 -59.51 12.37 2.65
CA GLN A 479 -60.28 12.04 3.86
C GLN A 479 -60.99 13.25 4.49
N ARG A 480 -60.53 14.48 4.20
CA ARG A 480 -61.08 15.74 4.73
C ARG A 480 -61.80 16.58 3.66
N MET A 481 -61.96 16.04 2.44
CA MET A 481 -62.51 16.77 1.30
C MET A 481 -63.93 17.29 1.58
N ASN A 482 -64.75 16.53 2.32
CA ASN A 482 -66.08 16.95 2.74
C ASN A 482 -66.06 18.15 3.69
N GLU A 483 -65.06 18.24 4.58
CA GLU A 483 -64.87 19.41 5.47
C GLU A 483 -64.53 20.65 4.64
N PHE A 484 -63.68 20.51 3.62
CA PHE A 484 -63.29 21.60 2.73
C PHE A 484 -64.43 22.04 1.80
N GLY A 485 -65.26 21.12 1.32
CA GLY A 485 -66.47 21.41 0.54
C GLY A 485 -67.49 22.24 1.33
N LEU A 486 -67.70 21.90 2.61
CA LEU A 486 -68.58 22.67 3.50
C LEU A 486 -68.05 24.09 3.75
N LEU A 487 -66.74 24.22 4.01
CA LEU A 487 -66.10 25.53 4.21
C LEU A 487 -66.17 26.39 2.94
N ALA A 488 -66.00 25.79 1.76
CA ALA A 488 -66.14 26.47 0.49
C ALA A 488 -67.58 26.94 0.25
N ALA A 489 -68.59 26.14 0.60
CA ALA A 489 -70.01 26.51 0.52
C ALA A 489 -70.39 27.69 1.43
N ILE A 490 -69.68 27.87 2.55
CA ILE A 490 -69.85 29.00 3.47
C ILE A 490 -69.07 30.26 2.99
N GLY A 491 -68.37 30.18 1.85
CA GLY A 491 -67.71 31.34 1.21
C GLY A 491 -66.22 31.48 1.51
N TYR A 492 -65.55 30.45 2.03
CA TYR A 492 -64.08 30.50 2.17
C TYR A 492 -63.38 30.45 0.80
N ALA A 493 -62.46 31.39 0.58
CA ALA A 493 -61.60 31.41 -0.61
C ALA A 493 -60.66 30.20 -0.66
N ARG A 494 -60.50 29.59 -1.85
CA ARG A 494 -59.64 28.41 -2.09
C ARG A 494 -58.20 28.65 -1.64
N TRP A 495 -57.66 29.84 -1.86
CA TRP A 495 -56.31 30.23 -1.43
C TRP A 495 -56.12 30.25 0.09
N ARG A 496 -57.17 30.62 0.85
CA ARG A 496 -57.12 30.61 2.32
C ARG A 496 -57.11 29.18 2.86
N LEU A 497 -57.76 28.24 2.17
CA LEU A 497 -57.71 26.81 2.49
C LEU A 497 -56.33 26.21 2.17
N ILE A 498 -55.77 26.52 1.00
CA ILE A 498 -54.41 26.10 0.61
C ILE A 498 -53.37 26.63 1.62
N GLY A 499 -53.42 27.92 1.96
CA GLY A 499 -52.48 28.52 2.92
C GLY A 499 -52.55 27.90 4.32
N ARG A 500 -53.74 27.47 4.76
CA ARG A 500 -53.89 26.76 6.04
C ARG A 500 -53.22 25.38 6.00
N VAL A 501 -53.47 24.59 4.96
CA VAL A 501 -52.85 23.27 4.80
C VAL A 501 -51.33 23.39 4.63
N ALA A 502 -50.87 24.48 4.00
CA ALA A 502 -49.46 24.81 3.92
C ALA A 502 -48.83 25.00 5.31
N TRP A 503 -49.44 25.78 6.19
CA TRP A 503 -48.92 25.94 7.55
C TRP A 503 -48.91 24.64 8.36
N GLU A 504 -49.94 23.79 8.21
CA GLU A 504 -50.01 22.47 8.83
C GLU A 504 -48.87 21.56 8.32
N SER A 505 -48.62 21.55 7.02
CA SER A 505 -47.58 20.73 6.38
C SER A 505 -46.18 21.24 6.71
N LEU A 506 -45.97 22.55 6.67
CA LEU A 506 -44.71 23.20 7.03
C LEU A 506 -44.30 22.84 8.46
N GLY A 507 -45.23 22.89 9.42
CA GLY A 507 -44.95 22.54 10.81
C GLY A 507 -44.58 21.06 11.00
N VAL A 508 -45.19 20.13 10.24
CA VAL A 508 -44.81 18.70 10.25
C VAL A 508 -43.38 18.53 9.76
N THR A 509 -43.09 19.13 8.60
CA THR A 509 -41.81 18.96 7.92
C THR A 509 -40.67 19.62 8.70
N LEU A 510 -40.89 20.80 9.27
CA LEU A 510 -39.93 21.48 10.16
C LEU A 510 -39.71 20.71 11.45
N ALA A 511 -40.78 20.20 12.09
CA ALA A 511 -40.65 19.40 13.29
C ALA A 511 -39.84 18.11 13.02
N ALA A 512 -40.11 17.44 11.90
CA ALA A 512 -39.35 16.27 11.48
C ALA A 512 -37.87 16.59 11.22
N TRP A 513 -37.58 17.74 10.60
CA TRP A 513 -36.21 18.18 10.36
C TRP A 513 -35.44 18.48 11.65
N VAL A 514 -36.05 19.24 12.57
CA VAL A 514 -35.42 19.54 13.87
C VAL A 514 -35.19 18.27 14.68
N VAL A 515 -36.19 17.37 14.73
CA VAL A 515 -36.07 16.10 15.45
C VAL A 515 -35.02 15.20 14.80
N GLY A 516 -35.02 15.08 13.47
CA GLY A 516 -34.04 14.27 12.74
C GLY A 516 -32.61 14.79 12.93
N LEU A 517 -32.42 16.10 12.86
CA LEU A 517 -31.11 16.73 13.08
C LEU A 517 -30.63 16.52 14.52
N GLY A 518 -31.50 16.75 15.50
CA GLY A 518 -31.17 16.54 16.92
C GLY A 518 -30.83 15.09 17.23
N LEU A 519 -31.60 14.14 16.71
CA LEU A 519 -31.33 12.70 16.85
C LEU A 519 -30.02 12.31 16.15
N GLY A 520 -29.78 12.80 14.93
CA GLY A 520 -28.57 12.51 14.18
C GLY A 520 -27.32 12.98 14.92
N ILE A 521 -27.31 14.24 15.38
CA ILE A 521 -26.22 14.81 16.18
C ILE A 521 -26.04 14.05 17.49
N GLY A 522 -27.13 13.67 18.17
CA GLY A 522 -27.07 12.91 19.41
C GLY A 522 -26.44 11.53 19.23
N ILE A 523 -26.89 10.78 18.21
CA ILE A 523 -26.34 9.46 17.86
C ILE A 523 -24.87 9.57 17.48
N LEU A 524 -24.51 10.55 16.64
CA LEU A 524 -23.13 10.77 16.21
C LEU A 524 -22.22 11.19 17.36
N SER A 525 -22.70 12.04 18.27
CA SER A 525 -21.94 12.45 19.46
C SER A 525 -21.67 11.25 20.37
N TRP A 526 -22.69 10.43 20.60
CA TRP A 526 -22.54 9.19 21.37
C TRP A 526 -21.56 8.21 20.70
N PHE A 527 -21.69 8.02 19.39
CA PHE A 527 -20.82 7.14 18.61
C PHE A 527 -19.37 7.64 18.60
N ASN A 528 -19.17 8.96 18.49
CA ASN A 528 -17.85 9.59 18.51
C ASN A 528 -17.12 9.32 19.83
N GLN A 529 -17.80 9.50 20.97
CA GLN A 529 -17.20 9.26 22.28
C GLN A 529 -16.98 7.78 22.57
N SER A 530 -17.91 6.92 22.13
CA SER A 530 -17.89 5.49 22.45
C SER A 530 -16.93 4.69 21.56
N PHE A 531 -16.77 5.07 20.29
CA PHE A 531 -16.03 4.28 19.30
C PHE A 531 -14.92 5.07 18.61
N ILE A 532 -15.17 6.27 18.11
CA ILE A 532 -14.18 6.98 17.27
C ILE A 532 -12.95 7.44 18.06
N VAL A 533 -13.15 8.22 19.12
CA VAL A 533 -12.06 8.80 19.93
C VAL A 533 -11.17 7.73 20.59
N PRO A 534 -11.72 6.62 21.12
CA PRO A 534 -10.91 5.51 21.64
C PRO A 534 -10.00 4.85 20.59
N HIS A 535 -10.39 4.84 19.31
CA HIS A 535 -9.62 4.25 18.22
C HIS A 535 -8.69 5.28 17.51
N GLY A 536 -8.54 6.49 18.06
CA GLY A 536 -7.66 7.52 17.48
C GLY A 536 -8.17 8.15 16.17
N LEU A 537 -9.43 7.94 15.83
CA LEU A 537 -10.07 8.52 14.66
C LEU A 537 -10.58 9.94 14.97
N LEU A 538 -10.81 10.75 13.93
CA LEU A 538 -11.43 12.06 14.06
C LEU A 538 -12.83 12.01 13.47
N MET A 539 -13.82 12.50 14.22
CA MET A 539 -15.19 12.67 13.73
C MET A 539 -15.59 14.14 13.78
N ASN A 540 -16.00 14.68 12.64
CA ASN A 540 -16.64 16.00 12.59
C ASN A 540 -18.15 15.84 12.77
N VAL A 541 -18.61 16.01 14.00
CA VAL A 541 -20.04 15.91 14.35
C VAL A 541 -20.79 17.22 14.07
N PHE A 542 -20.08 18.36 14.01
CA PHE A 542 -20.69 19.70 14.01
C PHE A 542 -20.22 20.55 12.82
N ASP A 543 -20.43 20.07 11.60
CA ASP A 543 -20.30 20.89 10.39
C ASP A 543 -21.65 21.51 10.02
N TRP A 544 -22.01 22.63 10.66
CA TRP A 544 -23.28 23.30 10.40
C TRP A 544 -23.44 23.72 8.93
N GLY A 545 -22.35 24.02 8.23
CA GLY A 545 -22.39 24.42 6.81
C GLY A 545 -22.81 23.26 5.92
N LEU A 546 -22.17 22.10 6.07
CA LEU A 546 -22.51 20.90 5.31
C LEU A 546 -23.87 20.34 5.74
N LEU A 547 -24.13 20.23 7.05
CA LEU A 547 -25.36 19.67 7.57
C LEU A 547 -26.60 20.47 7.14
N LEU A 548 -26.58 21.81 7.23
CA LEU A 548 -27.72 22.61 6.78
C LEU A 548 -27.86 22.56 5.26
N SER A 549 -26.78 22.68 4.50
CA SER A 549 -26.87 22.73 3.03
C SER A 549 -27.41 21.44 2.42
N HIS A 550 -27.09 20.28 2.98
CA HIS A 550 -27.54 18.99 2.45
C HIS A 550 -28.89 18.54 3.04
N THR A 551 -29.20 18.87 4.29
CA THR A 551 -30.47 18.44 4.91
C THR A 551 -31.63 19.36 4.64
N LEU A 552 -31.42 20.68 4.44
CA LEU A 552 -32.49 21.67 4.22
C LEU A 552 -33.25 21.52 2.88
N PRO A 553 -32.64 21.05 1.78
CA PRO A 553 -33.38 20.73 0.55
C PRO A 553 -34.46 19.66 0.77
N ILE A 554 -34.27 18.73 1.72
CA ILE A 554 -35.22 17.65 1.99
C ILE A 554 -36.59 18.19 2.45
N PRO A 555 -36.70 18.93 3.58
CA PRO A 555 -37.96 19.48 4.02
C PRO A 555 -38.56 20.44 3.00
N LEU A 556 -37.73 21.19 2.27
CA LEU A 556 -38.19 22.11 1.23
C LEU A 556 -38.85 21.36 0.06
N MET A 557 -38.21 20.34 -0.49
CA MET A 557 -38.75 19.54 -1.59
C MET A 557 -39.98 18.76 -1.18
N VAL A 558 -39.98 18.17 0.02
CA VAL A 558 -41.13 17.47 0.58
C VAL A 558 -42.31 18.43 0.72
N PHE A 559 -42.06 19.65 1.20
CA PHE A 559 -43.09 20.69 1.32
C PHE A 559 -43.63 21.13 -0.03
N ILE A 560 -42.75 21.46 -0.99
CA ILE A 560 -43.13 21.94 -2.34
C ILE A 560 -43.93 20.87 -3.07
N PHE A 561 -43.45 19.63 -3.09
CA PHE A 561 -44.12 18.53 -3.78
C PHE A 561 -45.47 18.21 -3.12
N GLY A 562 -45.49 18.07 -1.79
CA GLY A 562 -46.71 17.82 -1.03
C GLY A 562 -47.77 18.91 -1.26
N MET A 563 -47.37 20.19 -1.18
CA MET A 563 -48.27 21.30 -1.44
C MET A 563 -48.70 21.42 -2.89
N GLY A 564 -47.81 21.15 -3.85
CA GLY A 564 -48.14 21.15 -5.27
C GLY A 564 -49.28 20.19 -5.60
N THR A 565 -49.24 18.97 -5.06
CA THR A 565 -50.31 17.98 -5.28
C THR A 565 -51.65 18.41 -4.68
N VAL A 566 -51.64 18.99 -3.46
CA VAL A 566 -52.84 19.46 -2.76
C VAL A 566 -53.43 20.69 -3.44
N ALA A 567 -52.59 21.66 -3.81
CA ALA A 567 -53.01 22.87 -4.51
C ALA A 567 -53.62 22.55 -5.88
N TRP A 568 -53.00 21.65 -6.65
CA TRP A 568 -53.52 21.22 -7.95
C TRP A 568 -54.91 20.57 -7.83
N GLN A 569 -55.12 19.74 -6.80
CA GLN A 569 -56.44 19.18 -6.53
C GLN A 569 -57.44 20.27 -6.16
N LEU A 570 -57.14 21.11 -5.16
CA LEU A 570 -58.03 22.20 -4.70
C LEU A 570 -58.44 23.17 -5.80
N LEU A 571 -57.55 23.47 -6.75
CA LEU A 571 -57.84 24.35 -7.88
C LEU A 571 -58.79 23.69 -8.89
N ARG A 572 -58.74 22.37 -9.04
CA ARG A 572 -59.63 21.57 -9.92
C ARG A 572 -60.91 21.09 -9.22
N LEU A 573 -61.12 21.40 -7.95
CA LEU A 573 -62.35 21.02 -7.24
C LEU A 573 -63.53 21.90 -7.67
N ASP A 574 -64.61 21.26 -8.13
CA ASP A 574 -65.92 21.89 -8.27
C ASP A 574 -66.73 21.71 -6.98
N PRO A 575 -67.13 22.81 -6.30
CA PRO A 575 -67.86 22.72 -5.03
C PRO A 575 -69.23 22.03 -5.15
N ILE A 576 -69.87 22.18 -6.31
CA ILE A 576 -71.23 21.70 -6.57
C ILE A 576 -71.25 20.17 -6.67
N SER A 577 -70.25 19.56 -7.32
CA SER A 577 -70.16 18.11 -7.51
C SER A 577 -69.90 17.34 -6.21
N ILE A 578 -69.39 17.98 -5.15
CA ILE A 578 -69.19 17.36 -3.83
C ILE A 578 -70.51 17.27 -3.05
N ILE A 579 -71.41 18.25 -3.25
CA ILE A 579 -72.71 18.29 -2.57
C ILE A 579 -73.68 17.29 -3.23
N GLU A 580 -73.59 17.10 -4.55
CA GLU A 580 -74.39 16.11 -5.30
C GLU A 580 -73.94 14.66 -5.10
N ARG A 581 -72.69 14.41 -4.68
CA ARG A 581 -72.15 13.04 -4.52
C ARG A 581 -72.66 12.29 -3.29
N ARG A 582 -73.77 12.75 -2.71
CA ARG A 582 -74.40 12.18 -1.52
C ARG A 582 -75.50 11.22 -1.94
N ASP A 583 -75.08 10.08 -2.48
CA ASP A 583 -75.84 8.83 -2.47
C ASP A 583 -75.03 7.76 -1.72
#